data_AF-A0A975D7V1-F1
#
_entry.id   AF-A0A975D7V1-F1
#
_cell.length_a   1.000
_cell.length_b   1.000
_cell.length_c   1.000
_cell.angle_alpha   90.00
_cell.angle_beta   90.00
_cell.angle_gamma   90.00
#
_symmetry.space_group_name_H-M   'P 1'
#
loop_
_entity.id
_entity.type
_entity.pdbx_description
1 polymer ?
#
loop_
_entity_poly.entity_id
_entity_poly.type
_entity_poly.pdbx_seq_one_letter_code
_entity_poly.pdbx_strand_id
1 'polypeptide(L)' 'MTVTRALQIFDRDGYRCKACGSRSNLQVDHIVALANGGEDHDDNLQTLCGPCNASKGARDAWSGRKGSPA' A
#
# COMPACT_ATOMS: atom_id res chain seq x y z
N MET A 1 -21.74 -5.02 12.34
CA MET A 1 -20.59 -5.71 11.73
C MET A 1 -19.64 -4.63 11.22
N THR A 2 -18.65 -4.25 12.00
CA THR A 2 -17.65 -3.26 11.57
C THR A 2 -16.73 -3.93 10.57
N VAL A 3 -16.83 -3.52 9.31
CA VAL A 3 -15.87 -3.89 8.28
C VAL A 3 -14.53 -3.32 8.75
N THR A 4 -13.51 -4.16 8.92
CA THR A 4 -12.21 -3.66 9.35
C THR A 4 -11.67 -2.72 8.28
N ARG A 5 -11.09 -1.60 8.70
CA ARG A 5 -10.50 -0.58 7.83
C ARG A 5 -9.59 -1.18 6.75
N ALA A 6 -8.83 -2.21 7.12
CA ALA A 6 -7.98 -2.94 6.19
C ALA A 6 -8.75 -3.64 5.06
N LEU A 7 -9.92 -4.23 5.34
CA LEU A 7 -10.76 -4.85 4.31
C LEU A 7 -11.31 -3.81 3.33
N GLN A 8 -11.66 -2.61 3.80
CA GLN A 8 -12.13 -1.53 2.92
C GLN A 8 -11.02 -1.08 1.95
N ILE A 9 -9.79 -0.95 2.45
CA ILE A 9 -8.63 -0.61 1.62
C ILE A 9 -8.31 -1.73 0.61
N PHE A 10 -8.37 -2.99 1.05
CA PHE A 10 -8.17 -4.13 0.15
C PHE A 10 -9.23 -4.20 -0.95
N ASP A 11 -10.51 -4.00 -0.60
CA ASP A 11 -11.60 -4.01 -1.58
C ASP A 11 -11.48 -2.86 -2.58
N ARG A 12 -11.19 -1.64 -2.10
CA ARG A 12 -10.91 -0.45 -2.92
C ARG A 12 -9.76 -0.68 -3.91
N ASP A 13 -8.70 -1.33 -3.45
CA ASP A 13 -7.52 -1.61 -4.27
C ASP A 13 -7.65 -2.90 -5.10
N GLY A 14 -8.81 -3.58 -5.03
CA GLY A 14 -9.13 -4.78 -5.80
C GLY A 14 -8.31 -6.00 -5.40
N TYR A 15 -7.94 -6.10 -4.12
CA TYR A 15 -7.09 -7.13 -3.53
C TYR A 15 -5.77 -7.30 -4.30
N ARG A 16 -5.14 -6.18 -4.66
CA ARG A 16 -3.88 -6.15 -5.42
C ARG A 16 -2.92 -5.11 -4.85
N CYS A 17 -1.65 -5.46 -4.88
CA CYS A 17 -0.57 -4.53 -4.58
C CYS A 17 -0.59 -3.37 -5.58
N LYS A 18 -0.67 -2.13 -5.08
CA LYS A 18 -0.66 -0.91 -5.91
C LYS A 18 0.70 -0.63 -6.55
N ALA A 19 1.77 -1.24 -6.06
CA ALA A 19 3.11 -1.08 -6.63
C ALA A 19 3.44 -2.07 -7.76
N CYS A 20 3.08 -3.35 -7.61
CA CYS A 20 3.46 -4.43 -8.56
C CYS A 20 2.30 -5.28 -9.08
N GLY A 21 1.09 -5.12 -8.55
CA GLY A 21 -0.09 -5.91 -8.94
C GLY A 21 -0.21 -7.30 -8.32
N SER A 22 0.73 -7.73 -7.47
CA SER A 22 0.65 -9.03 -6.77
C SER A 22 -0.62 -9.12 -5.92
N ARG A 23 -1.18 -10.34 -5.80
CA ARG A 23 -2.32 -10.65 -4.91
C ARG A 23 -1.91 -11.42 -3.65
N SER A 24 -0.62 -11.70 -3.48
CA SER A 24 -0.10 -12.48 -2.36
C SER A 24 0.52 -11.59 -1.29
N ASN A 25 0.36 -12.01 -0.02
CA ASN A 25 0.92 -11.35 1.16
C ASN A 25 0.60 -9.85 1.22
N LEU A 26 -0.67 -9.50 1.03
CA LEU A 26 -1.16 -8.12 1.01
C LEU A 26 -1.23 -7.53 2.41
N GLN A 27 -0.78 -6.30 2.54
CA GLN A 27 -0.73 -5.53 3.77
C GLN A 27 -1.16 -4.09 3.46
N VAL A 28 -1.73 -3.43 4.46
CA VAL A 28 -2.06 -2.01 4.38
C VAL A 28 -0.86 -1.22 4.87
N ASP A 29 -0.43 -0.25 4.08
CA ASP A 29 0.73 0.60 4.34
C ASP A 29 0.42 2.06 4.00
N HIS A 30 1.07 3.00 4.67
CA HIS A 30 0.88 4.43 4.43
C HIS A 30 1.60 4.88 3.16
N ILE A 31 0.93 5.58 2.25
CA ILE A 31 1.52 6.15 1.03
C ILE A 31 2.66 7.10 1.40
N VAL A 32 2.37 8.04 2.30
CA VAL A 32 3.34 8.93 2.96
C VAL A 32 3.54 8.43 4.39
N ALA A 33 4.79 8.16 4.76
CA ALA A 33 5.09 7.66 6.10
C ALA A 33 4.74 8.71 7.17
N LEU A 34 4.23 8.27 8.32
CA LEU A 34 3.95 9.16 9.46
C LEU A 34 5.20 9.97 9.88
N ALA A 35 6.38 9.36 9.77
CA ALA A 35 7.66 9.98 10.10
C ALA A 35 7.97 11.24 9.26
N ASN A 36 7.35 11.37 8.09
CA ASN A 36 7.60 12.47 7.15
C ASN A 36 6.35 13.34 6.95
N GLY A 37 5.45 13.35 7.94
CA GLY A 37 4.25 14.16 7.93
C GLY A 37 3.06 13.51 7.21
N GLY A 38 3.10 12.21 6.93
CA GLY A 38 1.94 11.48 6.46
C GLY A 38 0.85 11.41 7.53
N GLU A 39 -0.41 11.52 7.10
CA GLU A 39 -1.56 11.44 8.00
C GLU A 39 -2.13 10.01 8.03
N ASP A 40 -2.75 9.59 9.12
CA ASP A 40 -3.40 8.27 9.21
C ASP A 40 -4.82 8.29 8.59
N HIS A 41 -5.00 8.96 7.46
CA HIS A 41 -6.27 8.97 6.73
C HIS A 41 -6.36 7.81 5.73
N ASP A 42 -7.57 7.34 5.43
CA ASP A 42 -7.82 6.24 4.49
C ASP A 42 -7.29 6.53 3.08
N ASP A 43 -7.23 7.81 2.71
CA ASP A 43 -6.65 8.29 1.46
C ASP A 43 -5.13 8.15 1.42
N ASN A 44 -4.47 8.18 2.58
CA ASN A 44 -3.04 7.93 2.73
C ASN A 44 -2.73 6.44 2.97
N LEU A 45 -3.72 5.54 2.92
CA LEU A 45 -3.48 4.10 3.01
C LEU A 45 -3.50 3.47 1.62
N GLN A 46 -2.65 2.46 1.40
CA GLN A 46 -2.64 1.65 0.18
C GLN A 46 -2.35 0.18 0.48
N THR A 47 -2.76 -0.68 -0.44
CA THR A 47 -2.43 -2.10 -0.42
C THR A 47 -1.07 -2.35 -1.06
N LEU A 48 -0.13 -2.91 -0.30
CA LEU A 48 1.17 -3.38 -0.79
C LEU A 48 1.39 -4.84 -0.44
N CYS A 49 2.10 -5.57 -1.30
CA CYS A 49 2.56 -6.91 -0.92
C CYS A 49 3.81 -6.80 -0.02
N GLY A 50 4.05 -7.80 0.82
CA GLY A 50 5.22 -7.87 1.71
C GLY A 50 6.56 -7.46 1.08
N PRO A 51 6.95 -7.92 -0.13
CA PRO A 51 8.21 -7.48 -0.74
C PRO A 51 8.20 -6.01 -1.19
N CYS A 52 7.08 -5.49 -1.69
CA CYS A 52 6.98 -4.06 -2.02
C CYS A 52 6.98 -3.20 -0.77
N ASN A 53 6.29 -3.64 0.28
CA ASN A 53 6.25 -2.98 1.58
C ASN A 53 7.67 -2.94 2.20
N ALA A 54 8.36 -4.07 2.21
CA ALA A 54 9.75 -4.17 2.68
C ALA A 54 10.71 -3.32 1.81
N SER A 55 10.49 -3.27 0.50
CA SER A 55 11.29 -2.45 -0.41
C SER A 55 11.07 -0.95 -0.23
N LYS A 56 9.86 -0.53 0.18
CA LYS A 56 9.55 0.86 0.52
C LYS A 56 10.24 1.27 1.82
N GLY A 57 10.10 0.47 2.88
CA GLY A 57 10.71 0.75 4.18
C GLY A 57 10.36 2.15 4.69
N ALA A 58 11.33 2.87 5.25
CA ALA A 58 11.18 4.25 5.76
C ALA A 58 11.45 5.34 4.71
N ARG A 59 11.67 4.97 3.44
CA ARG A 59 11.87 5.94 2.37
C ARG A 59 10.49 6.46 1.94
N ASP A 60 10.32 7.77 1.99
CA ASP A 60 9.06 8.39 1.56
C ASP A 60 8.69 8.05 0.14
N ALA A 61 7.37 7.99 -0.05
CA ALA A 61 6.67 8.05 -1.31
C ALA A 61 7.46 7.38 -2.43
N TRP A 62 7.32 6.06 -2.54
CA TRP A 62 7.75 5.33 -3.73
C TRP A 62 7.18 6.02 -4.97
N SER A 63 8.01 6.84 -5.63
CA SER A 63 7.70 7.55 -6.86
C SER A 63 7.77 6.57 -8.03
N GLY A 64 6.83 5.63 -8.07
CA GLY A 64 6.46 4.94 -9.30
C GLY A 64 7.31 3.72 -9.70
N ARG A 65 6.55 2.64 -9.95
CA ARG A 65 6.80 1.56 -10.93
C ARG A 65 8.13 0.79 -10.84
N LYS A 66 8.09 -0.35 -10.13
CA LYS A 66 8.88 -1.52 -10.54
C LYS A 66 7.93 -2.68 -10.84
N GLY A 67 7.68 -2.83 -12.14
CA GLY A 67 6.98 -3.94 -12.80
C GLY A 67 5.85 -3.43 -13.69
N SER A 68 5.89 -3.45 -15.02
CA SER A 68 6.89 -3.87 -16.03
C SER A 68 6.54 -3.10 -17.32
N PRO A 69 7.49 -2.68 -18.19
CA PRO A 69 7.14 -2.48 -19.60
C PRO A 69 6.81 -3.87 -20.16
N ALA A 70 5.62 -4.02 -20.75
CA ALA A 70 5.43 -5.00 -21.80
C ALA A 70 6.21 -4.55 -23.04
#